data_AF-A0A371IXT8-F1
#
_entry.id   AF-A0A371IXT8-F1
#
_cell.length_a   1.000
_cell.length_b   1.000
_cell.length_c   1.000
_cell.angle_alpha   90.00
_cell.angle_beta   90.00
_cell.angle_gamma   90.00
#
_symmetry.space_group_name_H-M   'P 1'
#
loop_
_entity.id
_entity.type
_entity.pdbx_description
1 polymer ?
#
loop_
_entity_poly.entity_id
_entity_poly.type
_entity_poly.pdbx_seq_one_letter_code
_entity_poly.pdbx_strand_id
1 'polypeptide(L)'
;MQEMYIVSFSSTHHAIRSDKLFGENSIKSITLPTPREITASCGISIRFQYEDMDKILEILEANNVEYKGIYNIKKLENGSKEVNKVS
;
A
#
# COMPACT_ATOMS: atom_id res chain seq x y z
N MET A 1 -13.55 -12.51 7.29
CA MET A 1 -13.19 -11.07 7.19
C MET A 1 -12.18 -10.92 6.06
N GLN A 2 -12.39 -9.98 5.13
CA GLN A 2 -11.40 -9.67 4.10
C GLN A 2 -10.69 -8.39 4.51
N GLU A 3 -9.42 -8.51 4.85
CA GLU A 3 -8.53 -7.39 5.16
C GLU A 3 -7.51 -7.25 4.03
N MET A 4 -7.18 -6.03 3.66
CA MET A 4 -6.11 -5.75 2.72
C MET A 4 -5.27 -4.58 3.20
N TYR A 5 -3.97 -4.70 2.98
CA TYR A 5 -3.01 -3.66 3.29
C TYR A 5 -2.60 -2.97 2.01
N ILE A 6 -2.58 -1.65 2.04
CA ILE A 6 -2.09 -0.86 0.93
C ILE A 6 -1.13 0.22 1.41
N VAL A 7 -0.11 0.50 0.60
CA VAL A 7 0.73 1.68 0.75
C VAL A 7 0.29 2.71 -0.28
N SER A 8 0.04 3.93 0.17
CA SER A 8 -0.31 5.05 -0.70
C SER A 8 0.92 5.93 -0.94
N PHE A 9 1.10 6.40 -2.17
CA PHE A 9 2.26 7.19 -2.56
C PHE A 9 1.92 8.65 -2.82
N SER A 10 2.92 9.51 -2.63
CA SER A 10 2.86 10.92 -2.98
C SER A 10 3.09 11.17 -4.47
N SER A 11 3.56 10.17 -5.23
CA SER A 11 3.84 10.25 -6.68
C SER A 11 3.70 8.89 -7.36
N THR A 12 3.23 8.89 -8.61
CA THR A 12 3.21 7.71 -9.48
C THR A 12 4.60 7.11 -9.68
N HIS A 13 5.65 7.94 -9.70
CA HIS A 13 7.04 7.48 -9.85
C HIS A 13 7.47 6.63 -8.64
N HIS A 14 7.12 7.04 -7.42
CA HIS A 14 7.40 6.26 -6.21
C HIS A 14 6.62 4.95 -6.19
N ALA A 15 5.36 4.95 -6.63
CA ALA A 15 4.58 3.71 -6.75
C ALA A 15 5.22 2.73 -7.74
N ILE A 16 5.50 3.16 -8.98
CA ILE A 16 6.10 2.28 -10.00
C ILE A 16 7.47 1.76 -9.54
N ARG A 17 8.29 2.62 -8.92
CA ARG A 17 9.59 2.19 -8.37
C ARG A 17 9.43 1.15 -7.27
N SER A 18 8.49 1.37 -6.34
CA SER A 18 8.23 0.43 -5.25
C SER A 18 7.75 -0.91 -5.75
N ASP A 19 6.83 -0.93 -6.73
CA ASP A 19 6.32 -2.18 -7.32
C ASP A 19 7.45 -3.03 -7.92
N LYS A 20 8.40 -2.39 -8.62
CA LYS A 20 9.61 -3.08 -9.10
C LYS A 20 10.46 -3.61 -7.95
N LEU A 21 10.76 -2.79 -6.95
CA LEU A 21 11.55 -3.19 -5.79
C LEU A 21 10.92 -4.37 -5.04
N PHE A 22 9.60 -4.37 -4.89
CA PHE A 22 8.86 -5.46 -4.27
C PHE A 22 8.95 -6.74 -5.10
N GLY A 23 8.77 -6.65 -6.42
CA GLY A 23 8.95 -7.78 -7.33
C GLY A 23 10.38 -8.37 -7.28
N GLU A 24 11.41 -7.51 -7.24
CA GLU A 24 12.81 -7.93 -7.09
C GLU A 24 13.08 -8.66 -5.77
N ASN A 25 12.36 -8.30 -4.71
CA ASN A 25 12.43 -8.94 -3.40
C ASN A 25 11.44 -10.11 -3.22
N SER A 26 10.84 -10.61 -4.32
CA SER A 26 9.86 -11.71 -4.31
C SER A 26 8.62 -11.44 -3.44
N ILE A 27 8.26 -10.17 -3.25
CA ILE A 27 7.06 -9.73 -2.51
C ILE A 27 5.88 -9.74 -3.46
N LYS A 28 4.75 -10.29 -3.01
CA LYS A 28 3.50 -10.30 -3.79
C LYS A 28 2.79 -8.97 -3.64
N SER A 29 3.18 -7.99 -4.47
CA SER A 29 2.52 -6.69 -4.59
C SER A 29 1.57 -6.62 -5.79
N ILE A 30 0.51 -5.81 -5.67
CA ILE A 30 -0.40 -5.50 -6.77
C ILE A 30 -0.66 -3.99 -6.76
N THR A 31 -0.30 -3.29 -7.83
CA THR A 31 -0.69 -1.88 -8.04
C THR A 31 -2.19 -1.78 -8.29
N LEU A 32 -2.87 -0.87 -7.59
CA LEU A 32 -4.27 -0.54 -7.79
C LEU A 32 -4.49 0.97 -7.72
N PRO A 33 -5.57 1.49 -8.32
CA PRO A 33 -6.00 2.85 -8.04
C PRO A 33 -6.27 3.01 -6.55
N THR A 34 -5.85 4.14 -5.97
CA THR A 34 -6.12 4.44 -4.55
C THR A 34 -7.64 4.43 -4.32
N PRO A 35 -8.14 3.63 -3.37
CA PRO A 35 -9.55 3.64 -2.99
C PRO A 35 -10.03 5.05 -2.66
N ARG A 36 -11.27 5.39 -3.05
CA ARG A 36 -11.86 6.72 -2.82
C ARG A 36 -11.90 7.11 -1.34
N GLU A 37 -11.93 6.13 -0.45
CA GLU A 37 -11.85 6.35 1.00
C GLU A 37 -10.50 6.94 1.46
N ILE A 38 -9.44 6.86 0.66
CA ILE A 38 -8.12 7.38 0.96
C ILE A 38 -7.86 8.62 0.11
N THR A 39 -7.60 9.75 0.75
CA THR A 39 -7.27 11.04 0.11
C THR A 39 -5.83 11.02 -0.45
N ALA A 40 -5.62 10.34 -1.58
CA ALA A 40 -4.33 10.30 -2.26
C ALA A 40 -4.20 11.44 -3.29
N SER A 41 -3.03 12.08 -3.33
CA SER A 41 -2.74 13.12 -4.35
C SER A 41 -2.51 12.53 -5.73
N CYS A 42 -2.00 11.28 -5.82
CA CYS A 42 -1.54 10.68 -7.07
C CYS A 42 -2.34 9.45 -7.51
N GLY A 43 -3.37 9.06 -6.76
CA GLY A 43 -4.37 8.07 -7.18
C GLY A 43 -3.86 6.64 -7.39
N ILE A 44 -2.62 6.30 -7.03
CA ILE A 44 -2.06 4.95 -7.11
C ILE A 44 -1.59 4.49 -5.74
N SER A 45 -1.96 3.26 -5.40
CA SER A 45 -1.53 2.54 -4.20
C SER A 45 -1.05 1.14 -4.58
N ILE A 46 -0.24 0.54 -3.72
CA ILE A 46 0.18 -0.85 -3.87
C ILE A 46 -0.42 -1.66 -2.75
N ARG A 47 -1.13 -2.73 -3.11
CA ARG A 47 -1.61 -3.75 -2.17
C ARG A 47 -0.54 -4.79 -1.95
N PHE A 48 -0.43 -5.22 -0.70
CA PHE A 48 0.47 -6.27 -0.26
C PHE A 48 -0.17 -7.11 0.85
N GLN A 49 0.50 -8.21 1.24
CA GLN A 49 0.07 -9.05 2.36
C GLN A 49 0.67 -8.55 3.66
N TYR A 50 -0.05 -8.72 4.77
CA TYR A 50 0.45 -8.32 6.10
C TYR A 50 1.81 -8.94 6.43
N GLU A 51 2.05 -10.18 6.01
CA GLU A 51 3.30 -10.92 6.20
C GLU A 51 4.52 -10.25 5.57
N ASP A 52 4.31 -9.41 4.56
CA ASP A 52 5.37 -8.65 3.87
C ASP A 52 5.50 -7.21 4.41
N MET A 53 4.75 -6.83 5.44
CA MET A 53 4.70 -5.45 5.94
C MET A 53 6.08 -4.94 6.39
N ASP A 54 6.78 -5.70 7.24
CA ASP A 54 8.12 -5.35 7.70
C ASP A 54 9.09 -5.20 6.53
N LYS A 55 9.09 -6.15 5.59
CA LYS A 55 9.95 -6.09 4.39
C LYS A 55 9.65 -4.87 3.52
N ILE A 56 8.36 -4.54 3.34
CA ILE A 56 7.98 -3.37 2.57
C ILE A 56 8.49 -2.10 3.24
N LEU A 57 8.32 -1.96 4.56
CA LEU A 57 8.84 -0.82 5.30
C LEU A 57 10.36 -0.71 5.17
N GLU A 58 11.09 -1.82 5.35
CA GLU A 58 12.54 -1.87 5.16
C GLU A 58 12.97 -1.45 3.75
N ILE A 59 12.29 -1.96 2.71
CA ILE A 59 12.59 -1.62 1.31
C ILE A 59 12.34 -0.13 1.05
N LEU A 60 11.23 0.41 1.56
CA LEU A 60 10.87 1.82 1.37
C LEU A 60 11.89 2.73 2.06
N GLU A 61 12.27 2.44 3.30
CA GLU A 61 13.30 3.19 4.04
C GLU A 61 14.68 3.06 3.39
N ALA A 62 15.13 1.85 3.08
CA ALA A 62 16.44 1.60 2.48
C ALA A 62 16.60 2.30 1.12
N ASN A 63 15.51 2.44 0.36
CA ASN A 63 15.52 3.09 -0.95
C ASN A 63 15.12 4.57 -0.92
N ASN A 64 14.92 5.16 0.27
CA ASN A 64 14.44 6.53 0.46
C ASN A 64 13.20 6.84 -0.40
N VAL A 65 12.24 5.91 -0.42
CA VAL A 65 11.00 6.07 -1.16
C VAL A 65 9.98 6.80 -0.30
N GLU A 66 9.54 7.96 -0.75
CA GLU A 66 8.47 8.69 -0.08
C GLU A 66 7.11 8.02 -0.31
N TYR A 67 6.40 7.77 0.79
CA TYR A 67 5.04 7.27 0.81
C TYR A 67 4.18 8.15 1.74
N LYS A 68 2.87 8.23 1.47
CA LYS A 68 1.92 8.98 2.31
C LYS A 68 1.58 8.25 3.60
N GLY A 69 1.57 6.93 3.53
CA GLY A 69 1.24 6.07 4.65
C GLY A 69 0.76 4.70 4.21
N ILE A 70 0.67 3.81 5.18
CA ILE A 70 0.13 2.47 5.03
C ILE A 70 -1.27 2.44 5.63
N TYR A 71 -2.21 1.84 4.91
CA TYR A 71 -3.61 1.75 5.27
C TYR A 71 -4.06 0.30 5.28
N ASN A 72 -4.78 -0.08 6.32
CA ASN A 72 -5.49 -1.33 6.44
C ASN A 72 -6.97 -1.09 6.09
N ILE A 73 -7.47 -1.84 5.11
CA ILE A 73 -8.86 -1.76 4.65
C ILE A 73 -9.56 -3.05 5.07
N LYS A 74 -10.54 -2.93 5.95
CA LYS A 74 -11.38 -4.04 6.41
C LYS A 74 -12.76 -3.95 5.78
N LYS A 75 -13.22 -5.04 5.16
CA LYS A 75 -14.61 -5.13 4.70
C LYS A 75 -15.49 -5.65 5.83
N LEU A 76 -16.43 -4.83 6.29
CA LEU A 76 -17.42 -5.16 7.31
C LEU A 76 -18.57 -5.98 6.71
N GLU A 77 -19.30 -6.72 7.56
CA GLU A 77 -20.42 -7.56 7.13
C GLU A 77 -21.60 -6.75 6.56
N ASN A 78 -21.74 -5.49 7.00
CA ASN A 78 -22.74 -4.55 6.49
C ASN A 78 -22.42 -3.99 5.08
N GLY A 79 -21.36 -4.47 4.43
CA GLY A 79 -20.92 -4.02 3.11
C GLY A 79 -20.07 -2.74 3.11
N SER A 80 -19.93 -2.07 4.25
CA SER A 80 -19.05 -0.91 4.40
C SER A 80 -17.59 -1.34 4.46
N LYS A 81 -16.70 -0.43 4.07
CA LYS A 81 -15.26 -0.58 4.20
C LYS A 81 -14.76 0.38 5.27
N GLU A 82 -13.97 -0.15 6.19
CA GLU A 82 -13.28 0.65 7.20
C GLU A 82 -11.81 0.78 6.78
N VAL A 83 -11.28 2.00 6.84
CA VAL A 83 -9.90 2.29 6.47
C VAL A 83 -9.18 2.87 7.69
N ASN A 84 -8.13 2.19 8.12
CA ASN A 84 -7.31 2.59 9.26
C ASN A 84 -5.88 2.86 8.79
N LYS A 85 -5.31 4.02 9.15
CA LYS A 85 -3.90 4.31 8.89
C LYS A 85 -3.04 3.61 9.93
N VAL A 86 -2.05 2.85 9.48
CA VAL A 86 -1.16 2.03 10.32
C VAL A 86 0.23 2.66 10.49
N SER A 87 0.71 3.39 9.47
CA SER A 87 2.00 4.09 9.44
C SER A 87 1.89 5.35 8.59
#